data_AF-A0A4Q6BBI2-F1
#
_entry.id   AF-A0A4Q6BBI2-F1
#
_cell.length_a   1.000
_cell.length_b   1.000
_cell.length_c   1.000
_cell.angle_alpha   90.00
_cell.angle_beta   90.00
_cell.angle_gamma   90.00
#
_symmetry.space_group_name_H-M   'P 1'
#
loop_
_entity.id
_entity.type
_entity.pdbx_description
1 polymer ?
#
loop_
_entity_poly.entity_id
_entity_poly.type
_entity_poly.pdbx_seq_one_letter_code
_entity_poly.pdbx_strand_id
1 'polypeptide(L)'
;MVDGMGLPLWLLGTAGIVAMEASYVPQIVRLAKVGRAEQLSPLFPALNLGGRLAALAYSLLIGQAVFGIGFFCGALLRGVLLAQILVLRRRTRRRDERLSRALHLEQVRA
;
A
#
# COMPACT_ATOMS: atom_id res chain seq x y z
N MET A 1 -21.45 23.49 31.13
CA MET A 1 -22.17 23.37 29.85
C MET A 1 -21.31 24.01 28.78
N VAL A 2 -20.72 23.21 27.91
CA VAL A 2 -20.05 23.69 26.69
C VAL A 2 -20.95 23.24 25.54
N ASP A 3 -22.01 24.00 25.31
CA ASP A 3 -22.89 23.85 24.15
C ASP A 3 -22.34 24.76 23.05
N GLY A 4 -21.71 24.16 22.05
CA GLY A 4 -21.14 24.92 20.93
C GLY A 4 -20.44 24.02 19.91
N MET A 5 -21.22 23.30 19.09
CA MET A 5 -20.82 22.71 17.80
C MET A 5 -19.39 22.13 17.69
N GLY A 6 -18.88 21.49 18.74
CA GLY A 6 -17.63 20.76 18.68
C GLY A 6 -17.90 19.39 18.08
N LEU A 7 -17.45 19.17 16.84
CA LEU A 7 -17.53 17.85 16.22
C LEU A 7 -16.87 16.85 17.18
N PRO A 8 -17.60 15.83 17.69
CA PRO A 8 -17.08 14.93 18.70
C PRO A 8 -15.72 14.35 18.29
N LEU A 9 -14.74 14.36 19.20
CA LEU A 9 -13.35 13.96 18.89
C LEU A 9 -13.25 12.56 18.24
N TRP A 10 -14.18 11.66 18.59
CA TRP A 10 -14.29 10.32 17.99
C TRP A 10 -14.74 10.34 16.52
N LEU A 11 -15.61 11.27 16.13
CA LEU A 11 -16.00 11.48 14.73
C LEU A 11 -14.84 12.03 13.93
N LEU A 12 -14.08 12.97 14.49
CA LEU A 12 -12.88 13.51 13.86
C LEU A 12 -11.81 12.40 13.65
N GLY A 13 -11.58 11.57 14.68
CA GLY A 13 -10.67 10.42 14.59
C GLY A 13 -11.09 9.41 13.51
N THR A 14 -12.39 9.10 13.44
CA THR A 14 -12.95 8.18 12.43
C THR A 14 -12.83 8.76 11.01
N ALA A 15 -13.21 10.03 10.82
CA ALA A 15 -13.10 10.71 9.54
C ALA A 15 -11.63 10.80 9.07
N GLY A 16 -10.70 11.07 10.00
CA GLY A 16 -9.26 11.09 9.72
C GLY A 16 -8.74 9.74 9.23
N ILE A 17 -9.15 8.64 9.87
CA ILE A 17 -8.80 7.28 9.42
C ILE A 17 -9.37 7.03 8.03
N VAL A 18 -10.65 7.29 7.80
CA VAL A 18 -11.28 7.04 6.50
C VAL A 18 -10.58 7.84 5.40
N ALA A 19 -10.32 9.13 5.61
CA ALA A 19 -9.63 9.97 4.65
C ALA A 19 -8.20 9.46 4.36
N MET A 20 -7.46 9.09 5.41
CA MET A 20 -6.10 8.57 5.27
C MET A 20 -6.08 7.23 4.53
N GLU A 21 -7.00 6.30 4.85
CA GLU A 21 -7.05 5.01 4.19
C GLU A 21 -7.57 5.10 2.75
N ALA A 22 -8.57 5.94 2.49
CA ALA A 22 -9.09 6.19 1.14
C ALA A 22 -8.02 6.77 0.19
N SER A 23 -7.03 7.50 0.71
CA SER A 23 -5.94 8.08 -0.10
C SER A 23 -5.09 7.04 -0.85
N TYR A 24 -5.09 5.78 -0.42
CA TYR A 24 -4.36 4.70 -1.09
C TYR A 24 -5.12 4.13 -2.30
N VAL A 25 -6.43 4.31 -2.37
CA VAL A 25 -7.26 3.76 -3.47
C VAL A 25 -6.84 4.34 -4.83
N PRO A 26 -6.67 5.66 -5.01
CA PRO A 26 -6.18 6.21 -6.28
C PRO A 26 -4.81 5.65 -6.68
N GLN A 27 -3.91 5.44 -5.71
CA GLN A 27 -2.57 4.91 -5.97
C GLN A 27 -2.62 3.45 -6.46
N ILE A 28 -3.43 2.62 -5.81
CA ILE A 28 -3.65 1.21 -6.20
C ILE A 28 -4.27 1.14 -7.60
N VAL A 29 -5.29 1.96 -7.87
CA VAL A 29 -5.94 2.01 -9.19
C VAL A 29 -4.99 2.49 -10.27
N ARG A 30 -4.21 3.55 -10.00
CA ARG A 30 -3.19 4.06 -10.94
C ARG A 30 -2.16 2.99 -11.25
N LEU A 31 -1.66 2.28 -10.24
CA LEU A 31 -0.64 1.26 -10.44
C LEU A 31 -1.17 0.08 -11.27
N ALA A 32 -2.42 -0.32 -11.04
CA ALA A 32 -3.10 -1.33 -11.84
C ALA A 32 -3.26 -0.91 -13.31
N LYS A 33 -3.61 0.36 -13.57
CA LYS A 33 -3.79 0.90 -14.92
C LYS A 33 -2.47 1.09 -15.68
N VAL A 34 -1.46 1.66 -15.02
CA VAL A 34 -0.16 1.94 -15.66
C VAL A 34 0.64 0.65 -15.87
N GLY A 35 0.52 -0.32 -14.96
CA GLY A 35 1.20 -1.62 -15.08
C GLY A 35 2.73 -1.54 -15.01
N ARG A 36 3.29 -0.43 -14.51
CA ARG A 36 4.74 -0.25 -14.31
C ARG A 36 5.02 0.20 -12.89
N ALA A 37 6.00 -0.43 -12.25
CA ALA A 37 6.42 -0.14 -10.87
C ALA A 37 7.94 0.05 -10.73
N GLU A 38 8.64 0.30 -11.84
CA GLU A 38 10.12 0.39 -11.88
C GLU A 38 10.67 1.50 -10.98
N GLN A 39 9.95 2.62 -10.90
CA GLN A 39 10.33 3.80 -10.12
C GLN A 39 9.86 3.75 -8.65
N LEU A 40 9.09 2.72 -8.26
CA LEU A 40 8.55 2.62 -6.91
C LEU A 40 9.42 1.69 -6.05
N SER A 41 9.98 2.24 -4.97
CA SER A 41 10.67 1.42 -3.97
C SER A 41 9.66 0.56 -3.19
N PRO A 42 9.87 -0.77 -3.08
CA PRO A 42 9.01 -1.64 -2.27
C PRO A 42 9.27 -1.47 -0.76
N LEU A 43 10.38 -0.85 -0.37
CA LEU A 43 10.72 -0.63 1.04
C LEU A 43 9.70 0.28 1.71
N PHE A 44 9.32 1.38 1.04
CA PHE A 44 8.35 2.32 1.57
C PHE A 44 7.00 1.68 1.90
N PRO A 45 6.29 1.01 0.96
CA PRO A 45 5.02 0.34 1.26
C PRO A 45 5.19 -0.83 2.25
N ALA A 46 6.35 -1.49 2.30
CA ALA A 46 6.62 -2.52 3.30
C ALA A 46 6.72 -1.94 4.72
N LEU A 47 7.47 -0.85 4.90
CA LEU A 47 7.54 -0.13 6.18
C LEU A 47 6.17 0.44 6.58
N ASN A 48 5.42 0.97 5.61
CA ASN A 48 4.08 1.49 5.84
C ASN A 48 3.11 0.39 6.31
N LEU A 49 3.18 -0.80 5.71
CA LEU A 49 2.44 -1.97 6.15
C LEU A 49 2.86 -2.39 7.56
N GLY A 50 4.16 -2.47 7.83
CA GLY A 50 4.68 -2.81 9.15
C GLY A 50 4.18 -1.87 10.26
N GLY A 51 4.28 -0.56 10.04
CA GLY A 51 3.75 0.44 10.97
C GLY A 51 2.25 0.31 11.18
N ARG A 52 1.48 -0.01 10.13
CA ARG A 52 0.04 -0.19 10.23
C ARG A 52 -0.34 -1.46 11.01
N LEU A 53 0.39 -2.56 10.82
CA LEU A 53 0.21 -3.79 11.60
C LEU A 53 0.54 -3.58 13.08
N ALA A 54 1.59 -2.81 13.39
CA ALA A 54 1.91 -2.43 14.77
C ALA A 54 0.78 -1.59 15.40
N ALA A 55 0.24 -0.62 14.66
CA ALA A 55 -0.90 0.18 15.12
C ALA A 55 -2.17 -0.67 15.33
N LEU A 56 -2.42 -1.65 14.45
CA LEU A 56 -3.50 -2.61 14.62
C LEU A 56 -3.33 -3.44 15.90
N ALA A 57 -2.16 -4.04 16.10
CA ALA A 57 -1.86 -4.81 17.31
C ALA A 57 -2.05 -3.96 18.58
N TYR A 58 -1.53 -2.74 18.58
CA TYR A 58 -1.72 -1.80 19.68
C TYR A 58 -3.20 -1.51 19.94
N SER A 59 -3.99 -1.20 18.91
CA SER A 59 -5.42 -0.89 19.05
C SER A 59 -6.24 -2.05 19.64
N LEU A 60 -5.88 -3.29 19.30
CA LEU A 60 -6.50 -4.49 19.86
C LEU A 60 -6.15 -4.67 21.34
N LEU A 61 -4.90 -4.40 21.72
CA LEU A 61 -4.44 -4.48 23.11
C LEU A 61 -5.15 -3.47 24.02
N ILE A 62 -5.46 -2.27 23.51
CA ILE A 62 -6.15 -1.21 24.28
C ILE A 62 -7.67 -1.25 24.14
N GLY A 63 -8.24 -2.25 23.45
CA GLY A 63 -9.69 -2.43 23.30
C GLY A 63 -10.39 -1.40 22.40
N GLN A 64 -9.65 -0.70 21.54
CA GLN A 64 -10.18 0.37 20.68
C GLN A 64 -10.67 -0.20 19.33
N ALA A 65 -11.85 -0.81 19.33
CA ALA A 65 -12.38 -1.57 18.19
C ALA A 65 -12.52 -0.74 16.89
N VAL A 66 -12.98 0.52 16.97
CA VAL A 66 -13.15 1.40 15.80
C VAL A 66 -11.80 1.66 15.11
N PHE A 67 -10.77 1.98 15.89
CA PHE A 67 -9.42 2.15 15.38
C PHE A 67 -8.85 0.85 14.82
N GLY A 68 -9.12 -0.28 15.47
CA GLY A 68 -8.71 -1.61 14.99
C GLY A 68 -9.26 -1.94 13.62
N ILE A 69 -10.55 -1.73 13.37
CA ILE A 69 -11.15 -1.94 12.05
C ILE A 69 -10.50 -1.02 11.01
N GLY A 70 -10.31 0.26 11.35
CA GLY A 70 -9.63 1.22 10.50
C GLY A 70 -8.22 0.78 10.10
N PHE A 71 -7.41 0.36 11.07
CA PHE A 71 -6.05 -0.09 10.83
C PHE A 71 -5.98 -1.43 10.09
N PHE A 72 -6.93 -2.33 10.32
CA PHE A 72 -7.06 -3.56 9.57
C PHE A 72 -7.33 -3.30 8.08
N CYS A 73 -8.34 -2.47 7.78
CA CYS A 73 -8.63 -2.04 6.41
C CYS A 73 -7.40 -1.37 5.78
N GLY A 74 -6.71 -0.51 6.53
CA GLY A 74 -5.49 0.14 6.07
C GLY A 74 -4.32 -0.81 5.81
N ALA A 75 -4.20 -1.88 6.59
CA ALA A 75 -3.20 -2.92 6.38
C ALA A 75 -3.49 -3.69 5.08
N LEU A 76 -4.76 -4.00 4.81
CA LEU A 76 -5.15 -4.64 3.56
C LEU A 76 -4.81 -3.79 2.34
N LEU A 77 -5.14 -2.49 2.35
CA LEU A 77 -4.84 -1.58 1.24
C LEU A 77 -3.33 -1.49 0.96
N ARG A 78 -2.51 -1.37 2.01
CA ARG A 78 -1.05 -1.34 1.87
C ARG A 78 -0.49 -2.69 1.44
N GLY A 79 -1.07 -3.80 1.90
CA GLY A 79 -0.75 -5.15 1.46
C GLY A 79 -0.99 -5.32 -0.04
N VAL A 80 -2.13 -4.85 -0.55
CA VAL A 80 -2.45 -4.85 -1.99
C VAL A 80 -1.45 -4.00 -2.76
N LEU A 81 -1.17 -2.78 -2.31
CA LEU A 81 -0.20 -1.90 -2.96
C LEU A 81 1.20 -2.53 -3.02
N LEU A 82 1.68 -3.09 -1.91
CA LEU A 82 2.96 -3.78 -1.84
C LEU A 82 2.99 -4.98 -2.79
N ALA A 83 1.93 -5.80 -2.79
CA ALA A 83 1.81 -6.95 -3.68
C ALA A 83 1.86 -6.53 -5.15
N GLN A 84 1.14 -5.48 -5.55
CA GLN A 84 1.18 -4.95 -6.92
C GLN A 84 2.60 -4.53 -7.31
N ILE A 85 3.30 -3.78 -6.45
CA ILE A 85 4.67 -3.34 -6.71
C ILE A 85 5.60 -4.55 -6.89
N LEU A 86 5.52 -5.53 -5.99
CA LEU A 86 6.36 -6.73 -6.06
C LEU A 86 6.09 -7.56 -7.32
N VAL A 87 4.82 -7.75 -7.69
CA VAL A 87 4.43 -8.49 -8.90
C VAL A 87 4.90 -7.77 -10.17
N LEU A 88 4.67 -6.47 -10.27
CA LEU A 88 5.07 -5.69 -11.44
C LEU A 88 6.59 -5.64 -11.60
N ARG A 89 7.34 -5.42 -10.52
CA ARG A 89 8.82 -5.44 -10.59
C ARG A 89 9.36 -6.82 -10.99
N ARG A 90 8.78 -7.91 -10.48
CA ARG A 90 9.14 -9.27 -10.89
C ARG A 90 8.86 -9.52 -12.37
N ARG A 91 7.74 -9.01 -12.89
CA ARG A 91 7.40 -9.11 -14.32
C ARG A 91 8.39 -8.34 -15.20
N THR A 92 8.70 -7.09 -14.86
CA THR A 92 9.70 -6.29 -15.61
C THR A 92 11.05 -6.99 -15.62
N ARG A 93 11.57 -7.40 -14.45
CA ARG A 93 12.86 -8.09 -14.36
C ARG A 93 12.94 -9.34 -15.26
N ARG A 94 11.89 -10.18 -15.25
CA ARG A 94 11.84 -11.37 -16.10
C ARG A 94 11.81 -11.04 -17.60
N ARG A 95 11.18 -9.93 -17.98
CA ARG A 95 11.17 -9.47 -19.37
C ARG A 95 12.57 -9.04 -19.81
N ASP A 96 13.27 -8.28 -18.98
CA ASP A 96 14.60 -7.76 -19.29
C ASP A 96 15.62 -8.92 -19.39
N GLU A 97 15.57 -9.89 -18.47
CA GLU A 97 16.40 -11.10 -18.53
C GLU A 97 16.18 -11.92 -19.82
N ARG A 98 14.93 -12.00 -20.31
CA ARG A 98 14.61 -12.70 -21.58
C ARG A 98 15.16 -11.94 -22.78
N LEU A 99 15.03 -10.62 -22.79
CA LEU A 99 15.53 -9.77 -23.88
C LEU A 99 17.06 -9.85 -23.98
N SER A 100 17.77 -9.73 -22.86
CA SER A 100 19.23 -9.86 -22.83
C SER A 100 19.70 -11.22 -23.35
N ARG A 101 19.00 -12.31 -23.01
CA ARG A 101 19.30 -13.65 -23.54
C ARG A 101 19.06 -13.75 -25.05
N ALA A 102 17.97 -13.18 -25.55
CA ALA A 102 17.67 -13.20 -26.98
C ALA A 102 18.75 -12.48 -27.80
N LEU A 103 19.17 -11.28 -27.34
CA LEU A 103 20.22 -10.50 -27.98
C LEU A 103 21.58 -11.23 -27.97
N HIS A 104 21.93 -11.88 -26.86
CA HIS A 104 23.15 -12.69 -26.81
C HIS A 104 23.12 -13.88 -27.79
N LEU A 105 21.98 -14.53 -27.96
CA LEU A 105 21.84 -15.63 -28.92
C LEU A 105 21.94 -15.14 -30.37
N GLU A 106 21.42 -13.96 -30.69
CA GLU A 106 21.58 -13.34 -32.01
C GLU A 106 23.04 -13.01 -32.30
N GLN A 107 23.77 -12.45 -31.33
CA GLN A 107 25.20 -12.15 -31.48
C GLN A 107 26.08 -13.39 -31.67
N VAL A 108 25.74 -14.51 -31.04
CA VAL A 108 26.49 -15.77 -31.19
C VAL A 108 26.19 -16.46 -32.54
N ARG A 109 25.04 -16.16 -33.15
CA ARG A 109 24.61 -16.76 -34.42
C ARG A 109 25.05 -15.97 -35.66
N ALA A 110 25.42 -14.71 -35.50
CA ALA A 110 25.95 -13.84 -36.55
C ALA A 110 27.46 -14.04 -36.72
#